data_AF-A0A1R1MLC9-F1
#
_entry.id   AF-A0A1R1MLC9-F1
#
_cell.length_a   1.000
_cell.length_b   1.000
_cell.length_c   1.000
_cell.angle_alpha   90.00
_cell.angle_beta   90.00
_cell.angle_gamma   90.00
#
_symmetry.space_group_name_H-M   'P 1'
#
loop_
_entity.id
_entity.type
_entity.pdbx_description
1 polymer ?
#
loop_
_entity_poly.entity_id
_entity_poly.type
_entity_poly.pdbx_seq_one_letter_code
_entity_poly.pdbx_strand_id
1 'polypeptide(L)'
;MFDYSMDRLDKDRIKKAALDYLLSMEFDRDTAEMIANTGVENLKENIEELIQTLNGGDFQKAADVAHTIKGILWNMGLQEEGSLFKKVQLALLDGAPEDILKGSLVKALNSISK
;
A
#
# COMPACT_ATOMS: atom_id res chain seq x y z
N MET A 1 -16.95 10.01 -0.83
CA MET A 1 -15.73 10.29 -0.03
C MET A 1 -15.07 8.97 0.28
N PHE A 2 -13.77 8.87 0.00
CA PHE A 2 -12.91 7.73 0.33
C PHE A 2 -12.42 7.91 1.77
N ASP A 3 -12.40 6.84 2.55
CA ASP A 3 -12.00 6.89 3.96
C ASP A 3 -11.30 5.60 4.37
N TYR A 4 -10.32 5.71 5.26
CA TYR A 4 -9.59 4.60 5.83
C TYR A 4 -8.93 5.01 7.15
N SER A 5 -9.27 4.29 8.23
CA SER A 5 -8.63 4.49 9.54
C SER A 5 -7.27 3.79 9.57
N MET A 6 -6.21 4.56 9.89
CA MET A 6 -4.85 4.02 10.05
C MET A 6 -4.72 2.99 11.18
N ASP A 7 -5.63 2.99 12.15
CA ASP A 7 -5.63 2.00 13.24
C ASP A 7 -5.95 0.59 12.73
N ARG A 8 -6.55 0.49 11.54
CA ARG A 8 -6.83 -0.80 10.88
C ARG A 8 -5.58 -1.40 10.24
N LEU A 9 -4.54 -0.62 9.95
CA LEU A 9 -3.34 -1.11 9.28
C LEU A 9 -2.66 -2.19 10.14
N ASP A 10 -2.47 -3.38 9.57
CA ASP A 10 -1.80 -4.50 10.25
C ASP A 10 -0.28 -4.35 10.21
N LYS A 11 0.22 -3.33 10.91
CA LYS A 11 1.64 -2.99 10.97
C LYS A 11 2.49 -4.18 11.43
N ASP A 12 1.98 -4.97 12.36
CA ASP A 12 2.72 -6.09 12.96
C ASP A 12 2.89 -7.23 11.94
N ARG A 13 1.81 -7.63 11.24
CA ARG A 13 1.88 -8.63 10.18
C ARG A 13 2.77 -8.16 9.02
N ILE A 14 2.58 -6.93 8.57
CA ILE A 14 3.31 -6.36 7.44
C ILE A 14 4.82 -6.28 7.76
N LYS A 15 5.17 -5.77 8.94
CA LYS A 15 6.56 -5.69 9.40
C LYS A 15 7.18 -7.09 9.50
N LYS A 16 6.46 -8.05 10.07
CA LYS A 16 6.94 -9.43 10.20
C LYS A 16 7.19 -10.06 8.82
N ALA A 17 6.23 -9.96 7.90
CA ALA A 17 6.37 -10.49 6.55
C ALA A 17 7.56 -9.87 5.81
N ALA A 18 7.74 -8.55 5.94
CA ALA A 18 8.88 -7.84 5.36
C ALA A 18 10.21 -8.31 5.96
N LEU A 19 10.27 -8.48 7.28
CA LEU A 19 11.46 -8.97 7.96
C LEU A 19 11.82 -10.39 7.50
N ASP A 20 10.84 -11.30 7.47
CA ASP A 20 11.04 -12.69 7.02
C ASP A 20 11.52 -12.73 5.56
N TYR A 21 10.93 -11.89 4.69
CA TYR A 21 11.34 -11.75 3.29
C TYR A 21 12.78 -11.24 3.16
N LEU A 22 13.14 -10.15 3.84
CA LEU A 22 14.47 -9.55 3.77
C LEU A 22 15.55 -10.48 4.33
N LEU A 23 15.27 -11.18 5.43
CA LEU A 23 16.18 -12.19 5.97
C LEU A 23 16.38 -13.36 4.99
N SER A 24 15.34 -13.74 4.23
CA SER A 24 15.48 -14.77 3.18
C SER A 24 16.33 -14.32 1.99
N MET A 25 16.50 -13.00 1.81
CA MET A 25 17.40 -12.38 0.83
C MET A 25 18.82 -12.17 1.38
N GLU A 26 19.16 -12.76 2.52
CA GLU A 26 20.47 -12.69 3.17
C GLU A 26 20.89 -11.29 3.67
N PHE A 27 19.93 -10.37 3.85
CA PHE A 27 20.20 -9.15 4.61
C PHE A 27 20.50 -9.50 6.07
N ASP A 28 21.44 -8.77 6.68
CA ASP A 28 21.63 -8.87 8.13
C ASP A 28 20.38 -8.37 8.88
N ARG A 29 20.21 -8.85 10.11
CA ARG A 29 19.02 -8.58 10.92
C ARG A 29 18.81 -7.09 11.15
N ASP A 30 19.86 -6.33 11.42
CA ASP A 30 19.73 -4.92 11.77
C ASP A 30 19.27 -4.11 10.55
N THR A 31 19.86 -4.38 9.38
CA THR A 31 19.43 -3.80 8.10
C THR A 31 18.00 -4.22 7.75
N ALA A 32 17.65 -5.50 7.91
CA ALA A 32 16.31 -6.00 7.59
C ALA A 32 15.24 -5.37 8.50
N GLU A 33 15.51 -5.24 9.80
CA GLU A 33 14.61 -4.57 10.74
C GLU A 33 14.46 -3.08 10.43
N MET A 34 15.54 -2.40 10.08
CA MET A 34 15.50 -1.00 9.64
C MET A 34 14.62 -0.82 8.41
N ILE A 35 14.85 -1.60 7.35
CA ILE A 35 14.07 -1.53 6.11
C ILE A 35 12.60 -1.86 6.36
N ALA A 36 12.30 -2.90 7.15
CA ALA A 36 10.92 -3.27 7.46
C ALA A 36 10.17 -2.16 8.22
N ASN A 37 10.82 -1.51 9.19
CA ASN A 37 10.24 -0.38 9.93
C ASN A 37 9.98 0.82 9.01
N THR A 38 10.98 1.23 8.23
CA THR A 38 10.83 2.34 7.27
C THR A 38 9.78 2.04 6.21
N GLY A 39 9.68 0.79 5.76
CA GLY A 39 8.65 0.35 4.82
C GLY A 39 7.23 0.53 5.36
N VAL A 40 6.99 0.19 6.63
CA VAL A 40 5.67 0.38 7.28
C VAL A 40 5.31 1.85 7.40
N GLU A 41 6.24 2.71 7.82
CA GLU A 41 5.95 4.15 7.94
C GLU A 41 5.71 4.78 6.57
N ASN A 42 6.54 4.48 5.57
CA ASN A 42 6.32 4.94 4.19
C ASN A 42 4.97 4.47 3.64
N LEU A 43 4.60 3.22 3.91
CA LEU A 43 3.30 2.67 3.50
C LEU A 43 2.16 3.47 4.11
N LYS A 44 2.23 3.77 5.41
CA LYS A 44 1.22 4.55 6.13
C LYS A 44 1.04 5.94 5.51
N GLU A 45 2.14 6.68 5.34
CA GLU A 45 2.13 8.04 4.77
C GLU A 45 1.52 8.05 3.37
N ASN A 46 1.89 7.08 2.52
CA ASN A 46 1.36 7.02 1.16
C ASN A 46 -0.11 6.62 1.12
N ILE A 47 -0.61 5.79 2.06
CA ILE A 47 -2.05 5.51 2.13
C ILE A 47 -2.82 6.78 2.53
N GLU A 48 -2.33 7.54 3.52
CA GLU A 48 -2.94 8.82 3.89
C GLU A 48 -2.98 9.79 2.69
N GLU A 49 -1.86 9.92 1.96
CA GLU A 49 -1.79 10.74 0.75
C GLU A 49 -2.73 10.24 -0.36
N LEU A 50 -2.86 8.94 -0.55
CA LEU A 50 -3.78 8.36 -1.52
C LEU A 50 -5.24 8.76 -1.20
N ILE A 51 -5.64 8.65 0.06
CA ILE A 51 -7.00 9.02 0.47
C ILE A 51 -7.23 10.53 0.29
N GLN A 52 -6.25 11.36 0.63
CA GLN A 52 -6.34 12.80 0.45
C GLN A 52 -6.47 13.20 -1.03
N THR A 53 -5.62 12.65 -1.90
CA THR A 53 -5.62 12.94 -3.34
C THR A 53 -6.90 12.47 -4.03
N LEU A 54 -7.40 11.28 -3.68
CA LEU A 54 -8.69 10.78 -4.15
C LEU A 54 -9.85 11.70 -3.76
N ASN A 55 -9.88 12.19 -2.52
CA ASN A 55 -10.92 13.11 -2.06
C ASN A 55 -10.77 14.53 -2.62
N GLY A 56 -9.55 14.94 -2.97
CA GLY A 56 -9.26 16.20 -3.66
C GLY A 56 -9.57 16.17 -5.17
N GLY A 57 -9.83 15.00 -5.75
CA GLY A 57 -10.13 14.82 -7.17
C GLY A 57 -8.89 14.82 -8.08
N ASP A 58 -7.68 14.77 -7.53
CA ASP A 58 -6.44 14.65 -8.30
C ASP A 58 -6.15 13.17 -8.60
N PHE A 59 -6.89 12.62 -9.57
CA PHE A 59 -6.82 11.19 -9.89
C PHE A 59 -5.49 10.77 -10.53
N GLN A 60 -4.80 11.70 -11.20
CA GLN A 60 -3.47 11.41 -11.75
C GLN A 60 -2.47 11.23 -10.61
N LYS A 61 -2.43 12.17 -9.64
CA LYS A 61 -1.58 12.04 -8.47
C LYS A 61 -1.95 10.82 -7.63
N ALA A 62 -3.24 10.54 -7.45
CA ALA A 62 -3.70 9.34 -6.76
C ALA A 62 -3.18 8.05 -7.43
N ALA A 63 -3.12 8.00 -8.77
CA ALA A 63 -2.57 6.86 -9.49
C ALA A 63 -1.07 6.69 -9.23
N ASP A 64 -0.32 7.79 -9.21
CA ASP A 64 1.11 7.78 -8.90
C ASP A 64 1.37 7.32 -7.45
N VAL A 65 0.57 7.77 -6.50
CA VAL A 65 0.66 7.32 -5.10
C VAL A 65 0.32 5.83 -4.98
N ALA A 66 -0.73 5.35 -5.65
CA ALA A 66 -1.04 3.91 -5.69
C ALA A 66 0.08 3.07 -6.30
N HIS A 67 0.80 3.60 -7.29
CA HIS A 67 2.01 2.98 -7.85
C HIS A 67 3.13 2.87 -6.82
N THR A 68 3.36 3.94 -6.04
CA THR A 68 4.34 3.97 -4.96
C THR A 68 4.02 2.94 -3.89
N ILE A 69 2.76 2.87 -3.43
CA ILE A 69 2.30 1.87 -2.45
C ILE A 69 2.58 0.44 -2.95
N LYS A 70 2.23 0.15 -4.21
CA LYS A 70 2.56 -1.14 -4.84
C LYS A 70 4.06 -1.43 -4.76
N GLY A 71 4.91 -0.47 -5.10
CA GLY A 71 6.36 -0.61 -5.02
C GLY A 71 6.87 -0.92 -3.60
N ILE A 72 6.36 -0.19 -2.61
CA ILE A 72 6.68 -0.43 -1.19
C ILE A 72 6.31 -1.86 -0.79
N LEU A 73 5.08 -2.29 -1.06
CA LEU A 73 4.60 -3.64 -0.72
C LEU A 73 5.44 -4.73 -1.40
N TRP A 74 5.80 -4.55 -2.67
CA TRP A 74 6.64 -5.51 -3.38
C TRP A 74 8.06 -5.61 -2.81
N ASN A 75 8.65 -4.48 -2.43
CA ASN A 75 9.95 -4.47 -1.76
C ASN A 75 9.90 -5.10 -0.37
N MET A 76 8.71 -5.17 0.24
CA MET A 76 8.44 -5.83 1.51
C MET A 76 8.02 -7.30 1.37
N GLY A 77 8.08 -7.89 0.18
CA GLY A 77 7.68 -9.29 -0.04
C GLY A 77 6.17 -9.53 -0.01
N LEU A 78 5.36 -8.48 -0.17
CA LEU A 78 3.90 -8.51 -0.16
C LEU A 78 3.35 -8.32 -1.58
N GLN A 79 3.71 -9.22 -2.50
CA GLN A 79 3.40 -9.05 -3.93
C GLN A 79 1.90 -9.14 -4.23
N GLU A 80 1.16 -9.94 -3.47
CA GLU A 80 -0.29 -10.10 -3.61
C GLU A 80 -1.03 -8.82 -3.23
N GLU A 81 -0.70 -8.24 -2.08
CA GLU A 81 -1.24 -6.95 -1.64
C GLU A 81 -0.84 -5.82 -2.60
N GLY A 82 0.43 -5.76 -3.01
CA GLY A 82 0.88 -4.78 -4.00
C GLY A 82 0.12 -4.90 -5.33
N SER A 83 -0.24 -6.12 -5.74
CA SER A 83 -1.04 -6.35 -6.95
C SER A 83 -2.46 -5.80 -6.84
N LEU A 84 -3.02 -5.68 -5.63
CA LEU A 84 -4.31 -5.01 -5.42
C LEU A 84 -4.18 -3.50 -5.59
N PHE A 85 -3.11 -2.88 -5.09
CA PHE A 85 -2.84 -1.46 -5.34
C PHE A 85 -2.53 -1.17 -6.82
N LYS A 86 -1.91 -2.11 -7.55
CA LYS A 86 -1.81 -2.03 -9.01
C LYS A 86 -3.19 -1.94 -9.68
N LYS A 87 -4.19 -2.68 -9.21
CA LYS A 87 -5.55 -2.60 -9.76
C LYS A 87 -6.19 -1.23 -9.48
N VAL A 88 -5.94 -0.65 -8.31
CA VAL A 88 -6.37 0.72 -7.98
C VAL A 88 -5.71 1.72 -8.92
N GLN A 89 -4.38 1.63 -9.12
CA GLN A 89 -3.64 2.47 -10.07
C GLN A 89 -4.28 2.40 -11.47
N LEU A 90 -4.51 1.19 -11.99
CA LEU A 90 -5.07 1.02 -13.33
C LEU A 90 -6.50 1.56 -13.43
N ALA A 91 -7.34 1.32 -12.42
CA ALA A 91 -8.70 1.87 -12.39
C ALA A 91 -8.71 3.41 -12.43
N LEU A 92 -7.75 4.06 -11.77
CA LEU A 92 -7.59 5.51 -11.83
C LEU A 92 -7.17 5.99 -13.22
N LEU A 93 -6.15 5.36 -13.82
CA LEU A 93 -5.63 5.72 -15.13
C LEU A 93 -6.66 5.47 -16.26
N ASP A 94 -7.46 4.42 -16.13
CA ASP A 94 -8.51 4.07 -17.09
C ASP A 94 -9.76 4.95 -16.95
N GLY A 95 -9.81 5.85 -15.97
CA GLY A 95 -10.98 6.67 -15.68
C GLY A 95 -12.20 5.83 -15.27
N ALA A 96 -11.97 4.75 -14.52
CA ALA A 96 -13.03 3.82 -14.13
C ALA A 96 -14.13 4.53 -13.31
N PRO A 97 -15.39 4.07 -13.42
CA PRO A 97 -16.49 4.52 -12.56
C PRO A 97 -16.14 4.48 -11.05
N GLU A 98 -16.66 5.45 -10.30
CA GLU A 98 -16.35 5.64 -8.87
C GLU A 98 -16.63 4.40 -8.01
N ASP A 99 -17.69 3.64 -8.33
CA ASP A 99 -18.04 2.39 -7.65
C ASP A 99 -16.99 1.29 -7.86
N ILE A 100 -16.46 1.17 -9.08
CA ILE A 100 -15.38 0.23 -9.41
C ILE A 100 -14.08 0.62 -8.70
N LEU A 101 -13.75 1.92 -8.70
CA LEU A 101 -12.58 2.46 -8.01
C LEU A 101 -12.68 2.19 -6.50
N LYS A 102 -13.82 2.52 -5.87
CA LYS A 102 -14.08 2.24 -4.45
C LYS A 102 -13.97 0.76 -4.13
N GLY A 103 -14.59 -0.11 -4.95
CA GLY A 103 -14.52 -1.55 -4.75
C GLY A 103 -13.08 -2.09 -4.81
N SER A 104 -12.26 -1.56 -5.72
CA SER A 104 -10.85 -1.92 -5.85
C SER A 104 -10.03 -1.42 -4.65
N LEU A 105 -10.25 -0.17 -4.23
CA LEU A 105 -9.58 0.42 -3.08
C LEU A 105 -9.89 -0.32 -1.78
N VAL A 106 -11.17 -0.63 -1.52
CA VAL A 106 -11.58 -1.38 -0.32
C VAL A 106 -10.91 -2.74 -0.26
N LYS A 107 -10.81 -3.46 -1.40
CA LYS A 107 -10.10 -4.73 -1.46
C LYS A 107 -8.61 -4.58 -1.13
N ALA A 108 -7.96 -3.57 -1.70
CA ALA A 108 -6.54 -3.30 -1.45
C ALA A 108 -6.25 -2.89 0.01
N LEU A 109 -7.10 -2.05 0.60
CA LEU A 109 -6.96 -1.63 1.99
C LEU A 109 -7.25 -2.78 2.97
N ASN A 110 -8.26 -3.60 2.69
CA ASN A 110 -8.58 -4.75 3.54
C ASN A 110 -7.47 -5.81 3.53
N SER A 111 -6.72 -5.99 2.43
CA SER A 111 -5.61 -6.95 2.40
C SER A 111 -4.44 -6.58 3.32
N ILE A 112 -4.33 -5.31 3.69
CA ILE A 112 -3.30 -4.81 4.61
C ILE A 112 -3.88 -4.47 6.00
N SER A 113 -5.14 -4.79 6.26
CA SER A 113 -5.82 -4.50 7.53
C SER A 113 -5.82 -5.69 8.50
N LYS A 114 -6.01 -5.40 9.80
CA LYS A 114 -6.35 -6.36 10.87
C LYS A 114 -7.82 -6.76 10.81
#